data_AF-A0A3R6N9W5-F1
#
_entry.id   AF-A0A3R6N9W5-F1
#
_cell.length_a   1.000
_cell.length_b   1.000
_cell.length_c   1.000
_cell.angle_alpha   90.00
_cell.angle_beta   90.00
_cell.angle_gamma   90.00
#
_symmetry.space_group_name_H-M   'P 1'
#
loop_
_entity.id
_entity.type
_entity.pdbx_description
1 polymer ?
#
loop_
_entity_poly.entity_id
_entity_poly.type
_entity_poly.pdbx_seq_one_letter_code
_entity_poly.pdbx_strand_id
1 'polypeptide(L)'
;MYDYYGAVKEDVLKYIEENVDMEITDFNELENQLVEDLWAEDSVTGNASGSYTFSRAEAQEYVEDNKNLVREMCDEFDCKQRIMENWFDNDYESIDVSLRCYVLNSAISAALEELRETAE
;
A
#
# COMPACT_ATOMS: atom_id res chain seq x y z
N MET A 1 4.83 16.23 -2.14
CA MET A 1 4.58 15.16 -1.16
C MET A 1 3.61 14.20 -1.77
N TYR A 2 4.11 13.03 -2.12
CA TYR A 2 3.30 11.90 -2.58
C TYR A 2 2.42 11.38 -1.43
N ASP A 3 1.15 11.15 -1.68
CA ASP A 3 0.19 10.66 -0.68
C ASP A 3 0.04 9.14 -0.77
N TYR A 4 0.79 8.41 0.07
CA TYR A 4 0.74 6.95 0.12
C TYR A 4 -0.66 6.41 0.50
N TYR A 5 -1.35 7.05 1.44
CA TYR A 5 -2.67 6.58 1.87
C TYR A 5 -3.69 6.75 0.75
N GLY A 6 -3.69 7.92 0.10
CA GLY A 6 -4.55 8.18 -1.06
C GLY A 6 -4.26 7.24 -2.23
N ALA A 7 -3.00 7.10 -2.62
CA ALA A 7 -2.61 6.28 -3.76
C ALA A 7 -2.94 4.79 -3.58
N VAL A 8 -2.62 4.22 -2.40
CA VAL A 8 -2.96 2.81 -2.13
C VAL A 8 -4.47 2.63 -2.01
N LYS A 9 -5.22 3.61 -1.48
CA LYS A 9 -6.69 3.56 -1.45
C LYS A 9 -7.27 3.53 -2.87
N GLU A 10 -6.76 4.35 -3.78
CA GLU A 10 -7.17 4.35 -5.20
C GLU A 10 -6.89 2.99 -5.87
N ASP A 11 -5.71 2.40 -5.61
CA ASP A 11 -5.37 1.07 -6.13
C ASP A 11 -6.30 -0.02 -5.54
N VAL A 12 -6.65 0.04 -4.26
CA VAL A 12 -7.61 -0.86 -3.61
C VAL A 12 -9.01 -0.73 -4.22
N LEU A 13 -9.51 0.50 -4.39
CA LEU A 13 -10.83 0.76 -5.00
C LEU A 13 -10.90 0.18 -6.41
N LYS A 14 -9.85 0.38 -7.20
CA LYS A 14 -9.73 -0.19 -8.54
C LYS A 14 -9.72 -1.72 -8.52
N TYR A 15 -8.97 -2.34 -7.60
CA TYR A 15 -8.97 -3.79 -7.46
C TYR A 15 -10.37 -4.33 -7.15
N ILE A 16 -11.09 -3.69 -6.22
CA ILE A 16 -12.47 -4.07 -5.86
C ILE A 16 -13.38 -3.96 -7.07
N GLU A 17 -13.34 -2.85 -7.80
CA GLU A 17 -14.14 -2.64 -9.02
C GLU A 17 -13.90 -3.74 -10.07
N GLU A 18 -12.65 -4.16 -10.25
CA GLU A 18 -12.25 -5.12 -11.28
C GLU A 18 -12.47 -6.59 -10.87
N ASN A 19 -12.41 -6.91 -9.57
CA ASN A 19 -12.27 -8.29 -9.09
C ASN A 19 -13.32 -8.75 -8.06
N VAL A 20 -14.07 -7.83 -7.45
CA VAL A 20 -15.00 -8.16 -6.35
C VAL A 20 -16.44 -7.93 -6.81
N ASP A 21 -17.27 -8.97 -6.65
CA ASP A 21 -18.72 -8.84 -6.84
C ASP A 21 -19.37 -8.22 -5.59
N MET A 22 -19.57 -6.90 -5.64
CA MET A 22 -20.12 -6.13 -4.52
C MET A 22 -21.60 -6.43 -4.24
N GLU A 23 -22.35 -7.08 -5.15
CA GLU A 23 -23.78 -7.37 -4.92
C GLU A 23 -24.02 -8.48 -3.89
N ILE A 24 -23.02 -9.36 -3.70
CA ILE A 24 -23.14 -10.57 -2.87
C ILE A 24 -22.16 -10.60 -1.69
N THR A 25 -21.29 -9.60 -1.57
CA THR A 25 -20.19 -9.57 -0.60
C THR A 25 -20.61 -8.90 0.71
N ASP A 26 -20.30 -9.52 1.86
CA ASP A 26 -20.38 -8.88 3.17
C ASP A 26 -19.11 -8.03 3.42
N PHE A 27 -19.28 -6.74 3.69
CA PHE A 27 -18.17 -5.82 3.90
C PHE A 27 -17.25 -6.22 5.07
N ASN A 28 -17.75 -6.91 6.09
CA ASN A 28 -16.91 -7.34 7.22
C ASN A 28 -15.99 -8.52 6.86
N GLU A 29 -16.45 -9.41 5.99
CA GLU A 29 -15.65 -10.52 5.48
C GLU A 29 -14.64 -10.02 4.43
N LEU A 30 -15.06 -9.03 3.62
CA LEU A 30 -14.26 -8.43 2.57
C LEU A 30 -12.97 -7.78 3.10
N GLU A 31 -13.00 -7.08 4.24
CA GLU A 31 -11.82 -6.41 4.78
C GLU A 31 -10.67 -7.40 5.02
N ASN A 32 -10.94 -8.52 5.70
CA ASN A 32 -9.92 -9.54 5.98
C ASN A 32 -9.42 -10.19 4.69
N GLN A 33 -10.32 -10.46 3.74
CA GLN A 33 -9.95 -11.02 2.45
C GLN A 33 -9.01 -10.07 1.68
N LEU A 34 -9.35 -8.78 1.60
CA LEU A 34 -8.53 -7.78 0.90
C LEU A 34 -7.15 -7.64 1.55
N VAL A 35 -7.04 -7.73 2.87
CA VAL A 35 -5.73 -7.69 3.55
C VAL A 35 -4.85 -8.86 3.08
N GLU A 36 -5.40 -10.07 3.00
CA GLU A 36 -4.65 -11.24 2.54
C GLU A 36 -4.30 -11.17 1.05
N ASP A 37 -5.27 -10.82 0.20
CA ASP A 37 -5.11 -10.81 -1.25
C ASP A 37 -4.17 -9.67 -1.70
N LEU A 38 -4.36 -8.46 -1.15
CA LEU A 38 -3.64 -7.27 -1.61
C LEU A 38 -2.23 -7.15 -1.04
N TRP A 39 -1.91 -7.90 0.02
CA TRP A 39 -0.55 -7.93 0.59
C TRP A 39 0.51 -8.31 -0.43
N ALA A 40 0.16 -9.14 -1.44
CA ALA A 40 1.06 -9.57 -2.50
C ALA A 40 0.57 -9.17 -3.91
N GLU A 41 -0.46 -8.34 -4.02
CA GLU A 41 -0.94 -7.85 -5.31
C GLU A 41 -0.03 -6.72 -5.81
N ASP A 42 0.72 -6.98 -6.87
CA ASP A 42 1.71 -6.04 -7.40
C ASP A 42 1.08 -4.72 -7.85
N SER A 43 -0.16 -4.75 -8.34
CA SER A 43 -0.89 -3.54 -8.73
C SER A 43 -1.31 -2.65 -7.56
N VAL A 44 -1.18 -3.11 -6.31
CA VAL A 44 -1.50 -2.33 -5.09
C VAL A 44 -0.24 -2.09 -4.26
N THR A 45 0.56 -3.12 -3.99
CA THR A 45 1.71 -3.01 -3.07
C THR A 45 3.06 -3.18 -3.75
N GLY A 46 3.13 -3.88 -4.89
CA GLY A 46 4.39 -4.28 -5.53
C GLY A 46 5.17 -5.34 -4.74
N ASN A 47 4.56 -5.96 -3.71
CA ASN A 47 5.29 -6.80 -2.76
C ASN A 47 5.68 -8.19 -3.29
N ALA A 48 4.94 -8.74 -4.26
CA ALA A 48 5.30 -10.01 -4.87
C ALA A 48 6.53 -9.88 -5.77
N SER A 49 6.61 -8.79 -6.55
CA SER A 49 7.70 -8.50 -7.47
C SER A 49 8.87 -7.73 -6.85
N GLY A 50 8.63 -7.00 -5.76
CA GLY A 50 9.59 -6.09 -5.13
C GLY A 50 9.64 -4.70 -5.75
N SER A 51 8.72 -4.34 -6.66
CA SER A 51 8.60 -2.99 -7.19
C SER A 51 7.18 -2.66 -7.66
N TYR A 52 6.67 -1.51 -7.23
CA TYR A 52 5.42 -0.93 -7.76
C TYR A 52 5.68 0.01 -8.94
N THR A 53 6.66 0.91 -8.82
CA THR A 53 6.90 1.98 -9.82
C THR A 53 7.68 1.50 -11.05
N PHE A 54 8.40 0.38 -10.94
CA PHE A 54 9.41 -0.06 -11.92
C PHE A 54 10.44 1.03 -12.25
N SER A 55 10.67 1.97 -11.32
CA SER A 55 11.48 3.16 -11.49
C SER A 55 12.08 3.63 -10.17
N ARG A 56 13.38 3.34 -9.96
CA ARG A 56 14.11 3.77 -8.76
C ARG A 56 14.08 5.28 -8.52
N ALA A 57 14.12 6.08 -9.60
CA ALA A 57 14.10 7.53 -9.49
C ALA A 57 12.74 8.03 -8.98
N GLU A 58 11.65 7.46 -9.47
CA GLU A 58 10.30 7.80 -9.04
C GLU A 58 10.04 7.34 -7.60
N ALA A 59 10.41 6.10 -7.26
CA ALA A 59 10.34 5.60 -5.89
C ALA A 59 11.15 6.47 -4.91
N GLN A 60 12.33 6.94 -5.33
CA GLN A 60 13.15 7.85 -4.52
C GLN A 60 12.41 9.16 -4.22
N GLU A 61 11.78 9.78 -5.22
CA GLU A 61 10.99 11.01 -5.02
C GLU A 61 9.86 10.79 -4.00
N TYR A 62 9.14 9.66 -4.10
CA TYR A 62 8.05 9.32 -3.18
C TYR A 62 8.55 9.10 -1.75
N VAL A 63 9.64 8.34 -1.58
CA VAL A 63 10.23 8.01 -0.27
C VAL A 63 10.83 9.24 0.41
N GLU A 64 11.59 10.07 -0.32
CA GLU A 64 12.28 11.24 0.24
C GLU A 64 11.29 12.31 0.73
N ASP A 65 10.14 12.44 0.05
CA ASP A 65 9.03 13.31 0.45
C ASP A 65 8.33 12.82 1.74
N ASN A 66 8.50 11.55 2.13
CA ASN A 66 7.73 10.87 3.17
C ASN A 66 8.58 10.32 4.34
N LYS A 67 9.69 10.99 4.69
CA LYS A 67 10.62 10.55 5.75
C LYS A 67 9.99 10.30 7.13
N ASN A 68 8.91 10.98 7.48
CA ASN A 68 8.22 10.72 8.75
C ASN A 68 7.49 9.38 8.70
N LEU A 69 6.77 9.09 7.61
CA LEU A 69 6.10 7.82 7.39
C LEU A 69 7.09 6.66 7.34
N VAL A 70 8.28 6.86 6.75
CA VAL A 70 9.36 5.86 6.78
C VAL A 70 9.75 5.51 8.21
N ARG A 71 9.84 6.50 9.12
CA ARG A 71 10.17 6.24 10.53
C ARG A 71 9.05 5.49 11.24
N GLU A 72 7.80 5.90 11.03
CA GLU A 72 6.62 5.23 11.60
C GLU A 72 6.55 3.77 11.16
N MET A 73 6.72 3.49 9.87
CA MET A 73 6.83 2.14 9.33
C MET A 73 8.01 1.36 9.93
N CYS A 74 9.18 1.98 10.07
CA CYS A 74 10.35 1.32 10.64
C CYS A 74 10.11 0.88 12.09
N ASP A 75 9.42 1.70 12.88
CA ASP A 75 9.12 1.42 14.28
C ASP A 75 8.03 0.34 14.42
N GLU A 76 6.99 0.37 13.57
CA GLU A 76 5.91 -0.62 13.59
C GLU A 76 6.36 -2.00 13.10
N PHE A 77 7.10 -2.07 11.99
CA PHE A 77 7.56 -3.32 11.39
C PHE A 77 8.91 -3.82 11.94
N ASP A 78 9.51 -3.09 12.90
CA ASP A 78 10.85 -3.37 13.43
C ASP A 78 11.90 -3.61 12.32
N CYS A 79 11.84 -2.79 11.26
CA CYS A 79 12.58 -3.04 10.00
C CYS A 79 13.67 -2.01 9.70
N LYS A 80 14.04 -1.18 10.68
CA LYS A 80 14.98 -0.05 10.51
C LYS A 80 16.31 -0.44 9.86
N GLN A 81 16.90 -1.58 10.25
CA GLN A 81 18.16 -2.04 9.67
C GLN A 81 18.01 -2.33 8.17
N ARG A 82 16.98 -3.09 7.78
CA ARG A 82 16.68 -3.43 6.38
C ARG A 82 16.45 -2.17 5.53
N ILE A 83 15.68 -1.20 6.05
CA ILE A 83 15.41 0.05 5.34
C ILE A 83 16.68 0.89 5.17
N MET A 84 17.57 0.91 6.17
CA MET A 84 18.87 1.57 6.04
C MET A 84 19.76 0.90 4.98
N GLU A 85 19.78 -0.43 4.92
CA GLU A 85 20.52 -1.18 3.90
C GLU A 85 19.99 -0.87 2.49
N ASN A 86 18.67 -0.94 2.29
CA ASN A 86 18.03 -0.56 1.02
C ASN A 86 18.38 0.88 0.60
N TRP A 87 18.43 1.81 1.56
CA TRP A 87 18.79 3.19 1.28
C TRP A 87 20.24 3.32 0.80
N PHE A 88 21.19 2.64 1.45
CA PHE A 88 22.60 2.66 1.02
C PHE A 88 22.80 2.04 -0.37
N ASP A 89 22.01 1.02 -0.69
CA ASP A 89 22.06 0.34 -1.98
C ASP A 89 21.29 1.07 -3.09
N ASN A 90 20.64 2.20 -2.78
CA ASN A 90 19.73 2.93 -3.66
C ASN A 90 18.54 2.08 -4.15
N ASP A 91 18.13 1.10 -3.34
CA ASP A 91 16.96 0.26 -3.59
C ASP A 91 15.70 0.93 -3.04
N TYR A 92 15.36 2.09 -3.62
CA TYR A 92 14.19 2.87 -3.22
C TYR A 92 12.87 2.18 -3.58
N GLU A 93 12.85 1.28 -4.57
CA GLU A 93 11.67 0.49 -4.92
C GLU A 93 11.26 -0.43 -3.76
N SER A 94 12.21 -1.11 -3.12
CA SER A 94 11.92 -1.93 -1.93
C SER A 94 11.43 -1.11 -0.73
N ILE A 95 11.88 0.14 -0.59
CA ILE A 95 11.41 1.05 0.48
C ILE A 95 9.98 1.51 0.17
N ASP A 96 9.71 1.89 -1.09
CA ASP A 96 8.39 2.27 -1.58
C ASP A 96 7.36 1.14 -1.38
N VAL A 97 7.70 -0.08 -1.76
CA VAL A 97 6.89 -1.28 -1.51
C VAL A 97 6.61 -1.46 -0.01
N SER A 98 7.63 -1.28 0.84
CA SER A 98 7.44 -1.41 2.29
C SER A 98 6.46 -0.36 2.83
N LEU A 99 6.51 0.87 2.32
CA LEU A 99 5.56 1.94 2.68
C LEU A 99 4.15 1.64 2.21
N ARG A 100 3.99 1.11 0.99
CA ARG A 100 2.68 0.68 0.46
C ARG A 100 2.08 -0.43 1.32
N CYS A 101 2.85 -1.44 1.70
CA CYS A 101 2.42 -2.48 2.63
C CYS A 101 2.05 -1.92 4.02
N TYR A 102 2.80 -0.92 4.51
CA TYR A 102 2.52 -0.28 5.79
C TYR A 102 1.16 0.41 5.84
N VAL A 103 0.80 1.15 4.78
CA VAL A 103 -0.47 1.88 4.73
C VAL A 103 -1.66 1.02 4.28
N LEU A 104 -1.42 -0.21 3.81
CA LEU A 104 -2.43 -1.06 3.18
C LEU A 104 -3.70 -1.22 4.01
N ASN A 105 -3.57 -1.62 5.28
CA ASN A 105 -4.73 -1.84 6.15
C ASN A 105 -5.57 -0.56 6.30
N SER A 106 -4.93 0.58 6.51
CA SER A 106 -5.64 1.87 6.61
C SER A 106 -6.30 2.27 5.29
N ALA A 107 -5.65 1.99 4.17
CA ALA A 107 -6.18 2.25 2.85
C ALA A 107 -7.40 1.37 2.54
N ILE A 108 -7.37 0.09 2.90
CA ILE A 108 -8.51 -0.82 2.78
C ILE A 108 -9.69 -0.31 3.61
N SER A 109 -9.50 -0.03 4.90
CA SER A 109 -10.59 0.48 5.73
C SER A 109 -11.19 1.78 5.18
N ALA A 110 -10.36 2.68 4.65
CA ALA A 110 -10.83 3.93 4.03
C ALA A 110 -11.60 3.69 2.72
N ALA A 111 -11.14 2.78 1.87
CA ALA A 111 -11.82 2.41 0.63
C ALA A 111 -13.20 1.78 0.91
N LEU A 112 -13.27 0.87 1.89
CA LEU A 112 -14.52 0.22 2.27
C LEU A 112 -15.53 1.22 2.87
N GLU A 113 -15.07 2.19 3.66
CA GLU A 113 -15.94 3.24 4.19
C GLU A 113 -16.51 4.12 3.06
N GLU A 114 -15.69 4.53 2.09
CA GLU A 114 -16.14 5.32 0.93
C GLU A 114 -17.20 4.57 0.09
N LEU A 115 -17.02 3.26 -0.09
CA LEU A 115 -18.00 2.41 -0.79
C LEU A 115 -19.31 2.28 -0.02
N ARG A 116 -19.26 2.19 1.32
CA ARG A 116 -20.45 2.17 2.17
C ARG A 116 -21.22 3.47 2.09
N GLU A 117 -20.54 4.62 2.20
CA GLU A 117 -21.16 5.94 2.09
C GLU A 117 -21.80 6.18 0.71
N THR A 118 -21.23 5.63 -0.35
CA THR A 118 -21.76 5.75 -1.72
C THR A 118 -22.99 4.86 -1.97
N ALA A 119 -23.17 3.80 -1.18
CA ALA A 119 -24.29 2.87 -1.30
C ALA A 119 -25.56 3.34 -0.54
N GLU A 120 -25.46 4.34 0.33
CA GLU A 120 -26.57 4.96 1.08
C GLU A 120 -27.30 6.06 0.29
#